data_AF-A0AAN4YT03-F1
#
_entry.id   AF-A0AAN4YT03-F1
#
_cell.length_a   1.000
_cell.length_b   1.000
_cell.length_c   1.000
_cell.angle_alpha   90.00
_cell.angle_beta   90.00
_cell.angle_gamma   90.00
#
_symmetry.space_group_name_H-M   'P 1'
#
loop_
_entity.id
_entity.type
_entity.pdbx_description
1 polymer ?
#
loop_
_entity_poly.entity_id
_entity_poly.type
_entity_poly.pdbx_seq_one_letter_code
_entity_poly.pdbx_strand_id
1 'polypeptide(L)'
;MYSAFAKDEKVSWSLDKYNRTPATLLTGIRVLSDRATQIPEIPDSGVRQVVVRITSRQSTGKSKVVKTGKSEVSVESTAPPKQQDCTEYIVLQKLRWYGEDEDWRIWGHATPTTVEDLANPMFVSGLTFAERMAAMKEQFEGKK
;
A
#
# COMPACT_ATOMS: atom_id res chain seq x y z
N MET A 1 5.78 -6.84 7.10
CA MET A 1 5.79 -8.12 7.84
C MET A 1 4.34 -8.56 7.98
N TYR A 2 3.86 -9.48 7.13
CA TYR A 2 2.50 -10.00 7.24
C TYR A 2 2.44 -10.91 8.47
N SER A 3 1.67 -10.52 9.48
CA SER A 3 1.39 -11.38 10.63
C SER A 3 0.47 -12.51 10.16
N ALA A 4 0.93 -13.76 10.22
CA ALA A 4 0.04 -14.90 10.04
C ALA A 4 -1.01 -14.86 11.16
N PHE A 5 -2.30 -14.77 10.80
CA PHE A 5 -3.38 -14.80 11.78
C PHE A 5 -3.40 -16.16 12.48
N ALA A 6 -3.64 -16.16 13.79
CA ALA A 6 -3.81 -17.41 14.53
C ALA A 6 -5.03 -18.16 13.97
N LYS A 7 -4.94 -19.49 13.87
CA LYS A 7 -5.91 -20.35 13.17
C LYS A 7 -7.37 -20.21 13.64
N ASP A 8 -7.58 -19.74 14.87
CA ASP A 8 -8.89 -19.57 15.50
C ASP A 8 -9.27 -18.09 15.75
N GLU A 9 -8.57 -17.15 15.10
CA GLU A 9 -8.85 -15.72 15.19
C GLU A 9 -9.60 -15.24 13.95
N LYS A 10 -10.81 -14.71 14.14
CA LYS A 10 -11.57 -14.02 13.11
C LYS A 10 -11.38 -12.51 13.27
N VAL A 11 -10.82 -11.88 12.24
CA VAL A 11 -10.70 -10.44 12.14
C VAL A 11 -11.89 -9.89 11.38
N SER A 12 -12.52 -8.85 11.94
CA SER A 12 -13.54 -8.05 11.29
C SER A 12 -12.95 -6.69 10.96
N TRP A 13 -13.24 -6.19 9.76
CA TRP A 13 -12.83 -4.87 9.32
C TRP A 13 -14.03 -4.19 8.68
N SER A 14 -14.25 -2.92 9.04
CA SER A 14 -15.21 -2.05 8.38
C SER A 14 -14.59 -0.70 8.06
N LEU A 15 -14.94 -0.19 6.88
CA LEU A 15 -14.73 1.19 6.52
C LEU A 15 -15.90 2.02 7.06
N ASP A 16 -15.63 2.89 8.03
CA ASP A 16 -16.68 3.68 8.66
C ASP A 16 -17.01 4.92 7.82
N LYS A 17 -15.96 5.64 7.39
CA LYS A 17 -16.08 6.78 6.46
C LYS A 17 -14.75 7.13 5.81
N TYR A 18 -14.82 7.84 4.69
CA TYR A 18 -13.68 8.57 4.16
C TYR A 18 -13.50 9.92 4.87
N ASN A 19 -12.25 10.29 5.14
CA ASN A 19 -11.88 11.57 5.74
C ASN A 19 -11.81 12.63 4.64
N ARG A 20 -12.96 13.26 4.38
CA ARG A 20 -13.18 14.27 3.33
C ARG A 20 -12.72 15.64 3.81
N THR A 21 -11.52 16.05 3.41
CA THR A 21 -10.95 17.36 3.73
C THR A 21 -10.64 18.12 2.44
N PRO A 22 -10.44 19.45 2.48
CA PRO A 22 -10.01 20.20 1.29
C PRO A 22 -8.71 19.64 0.67
N ALA A 23 -7.79 19.11 1.49
CA ALA A 23 -6.54 18.49 1.03
C ALA A 23 -6.77 17.19 0.22
N THR A 24 -7.94 16.57 0.35
CA THR A 24 -8.39 15.38 -0.39
C THR A 24 -9.53 15.68 -1.35
N LEU A 25 -9.69 16.95 -1.77
CA LEU A 25 -10.75 17.40 -2.67
C LEU A 25 -12.16 16.94 -2.23
N LEU A 26 -12.37 16.84 -0.92
CA LEU A 26 -13.61 16.37 -0.30
C LEU A 26 -14.04 14.94 -0.68
N THR A 27 -13.16 14.12 -1.28
CA THR A 27 -13.45 12.70 -1.57
C THR A 27 -12.84 11.77 -0.52
N GLY A 28 -11.73 12.18 0.11
CA GLY A 28 -10.89 11.31 0.95
C GLY A 28 -9.94 10.43 0.16
N ILE A 29 -9.87 10.60 -1.17
CA ILE A 29 -9.03 9.83 -2.09
C ILE A 29 -8.31 10.80 -3.02
N ARG A 30 -6.99 10.64 -3.19
CA ARG A 30 -6.19 11.49 -4.09
C ARG A 30 -5.19 10.68 -4.88
N VAL A 31 -5.17 10.85 -6.20
CA VAL A 31 -4.09 10.35 -7.06
C VAL A 31 -2.85 11.21 -6.83
N LEU A 32 -1.73 10.58 -6.50
CA LEU A 32 -0.45 11.23 -6.25
C LEU A 32 0.53 11.08 -7.39
N SER A 33 0.49 9.94 -8.08
CA SER A 33 1.35 9.64 -9.21
C SER A 33 0.61 8.71 -10.17
N ASP A 34 0.79 8.93 -11.46
CA ASP A 34 0.31 8.07 -12.54
C ASP A 34 1.44 7.95 -13.56
N ARG A 35 1.97 6.73 -13.71
CA ARG A 35 3.13 6.45 -14.55
C ARG A 35 2.83 5.23 -15.40
N ALA A 36 3.23 5.28 -16.66
CA ALA A 36 3.18 4.15 -17.57
C ALA A 36 4.55 3.94 -18.21
N THR A 37 4.95 2.69 -18.36
CA THR A 37 6.17 2.30 -19.06
C THR A 37 5.89 1.13 -19.98
N GLN A 38 6.55 1.08 -21.12
CA GLN A 38 6.55 -0.11 -21.98
C GLN A 38 7.44 -1.17 -21.36
N ILE A 39 7.07 -2.45 -21.57
CA ILE A 39 7.95 -3.57 -21.26
C ILE A 39 8.86 -3.75 -22.47
N PRO A 40 10.20 -3.58 -22.32
CA PRO A 40 11.11 -3.82 -23.43
C PRO A 40 10.95 -5.23 -23.98
N GLU A 41 11.25 -5.40 -25.27
CA GLU A 41 11.26 -6.71 -25.97
C GLU A 41 9.90 -7.37 -26.18
N ILE A 42 8.81 -6.88 -25.55
CA ILE A 42 7.45 -7.40 -25.74
C ILE A 42 6.59 -6.34 -26.45
N PRO A 43 6.23 -6.55 -27.73
CA PRO A 43 5.42 -5.59 -28.50
C PRO A 43 4.10 -5.26 -27.81
N ASP A 44 3.69 -4.00 -27.93
CA ASP A 44 2.44 -3.46 -27.41
C ASP A 44 2.12 -3.84 -25.95
N SER A 45 3.17 -4.06 -25.15
CA SER A 45 3.06 -4.49 -23.76
C SER A 45 3.64 -3.43 -22.84
N GLY A 46 3.05 -3.32 -21.64
CA GLY A 46 3.40 -2.24 -20.74
C GLY A 46 2.79 -2.40 -19.35
N VAL A 47 3.31 -1.59 -18.44
CA VAL A 47 2.83 -1.49 -17.06
C VAL A 47 2.41 -0.06 -16.81
N ARG A 48 1.20 0.14 -16.30
CA ARG A 48 0.74 1.41 -15.74
C ARG A 48 0.55 1.25 -14.24
N GLN A 49 1.15 2.15 -13.47
CA GLN A 49 1.03 2.21 -12.02
C GLN A 49 0.48 3.56 -11.58
N VAL A 50 -0.51 3.52 -10.70
CA VAL A 50 -1.15 4.70 -10.11
C VAL A 50 -1.03 4.61 -8.59
N VAL A 51 -0.42 5.62 -7.98
CA VAL A 51 -0.32 5.73 -6.52
C VAL A 51 -1.47 6.58 -6.02
N VAL A 52 -2.29 6.00 -5.15
CA VAL A 52 -3.47 6.65 -4.57
C VAL A 52 -3.31 6.76 -3.06
N ARG A 53 -3.52 7.96 -2.53
CA ARG A 53 -3.66 8.19 -1.09
C ARG A 53 -5.12 8.12 -0.68
N ILE A 54 -5.42 7.25 0.29
CA ILE A 54 -6.74 7.11 0.90
C ILE A 54 -6.65 7.52 2.36
N THR A 55 -7.51 8.44 2.76
CA THR A 55 -7.67 8.85 4.16
C THR A 55 -9.05 8.43 4.64
N SER A 56 -9.14 7.61 5.68
CA SER A 56 -10.41 7.07 6.16
C SER A 56 -10.41 6.81 7.66
N ARG A 57 -11.61 6.66 8.22
CA ARG A 57 -11.82 6.10 9.55
C ARG A 57 -12.24 4.64 9.40
N GLN A 58 -11.52 3.75 10.07
CA GLN A 58 -11.72 2.31 9.97
C GLN A 58 -11.89 1.71 11.37
N SER A 59 -12.68 0.65 11.44
CA SER A 59 -12.88 -0.12 12.66
C SER A 59 -12.39 -1.55 12.44
N THR A 60 -11.52 -2.02 13.35
CA THR A 60 -11.00 -3.39 13.33
C THR A 60 -11.35 -4.10 14.63
N GLY A 61 -12.02 -5.24 14.54
CA GLY A 61 -12.36 -6.08 15.67
C GLY A 61 -11.70 -7.45 15.56
N LYS A 62 -11.31 -8.03 16.69
CA LYS A 62 -10.79 -9.40 16.78
C LYS A 62 -11.77 -10.23 17.60
N SER A 63 -12.03 -11.43 17.12
CA SER A 63 -12.91 -12.39 17.78
C SER A 63 -12.28 -13.77 17.75
N LYS A 64 -12.41 -14.52 18.85
CA LYS A 64 -11.99 -15.91 18.90
C LYS A 64 -13.15 -16.79 18.47
N VAL A 65 -12.86 -17.72 17.58
CA VAL A 65 -13.80 -18.75 17.16
C VAL A 65 -13.60 -19.95 18.08
N VAL A 66 -14.52 -20.14 19.02
CA VAL A 66 -14.51 -21.34 19.89
C VAL A 66 -15.44 -22.38 19.26
N LYS A 67 -14.90 -23.57 18.98
CA LYS A 67 -15.70 -24.71 18.52
C LYS A 67 -16.09 -25.54 19.74
N THR A 68 -17.38 -25.56 20.08
CA THR A 68 -17.92 -26.38 21.16
C THR A 68 -18.78 -27.49 20.56
N GLY A 69 -18.27 -28.74 20.56
CA GLY A 69 -19.05 -29.92 20.13
C GLY A 69 -19.64 -29.85 18.70
N LYS A 70 -20.56 -30.79 18.38
CA LYS A 70 -21.24 -30.86 17.07
C LYS A 70 -22.17 -29.64 16.91
N SER A 71 -21.64 -28.59 16.29
CA SER A 71 -22.35 -27.51 15.57
C SER A 71 -22.58 -26.16 16.25
N GLU A 72 -22.09 -25.89 17.47
CA GLU A 72 -22.12 -24.51 18.00
C GLU A 72 -20.75 -23.83 17.88
N VAL A 73 -20.71 -22.81 17.02
CA VAL A 73 -19.59 -21.86 16.91
C VAL A 73 -19.96 -20.64 17.75
N SER A 74 -19.34 -20.51 18.92
CA SER A 74 -19.47 -19.28 19.72
C SER A 74 -18.38 -18.29 19.34
N VAL A 75 -18.79 -17.04 19.13
CA VAL A 75 -17.89 -15.93 18.78
C VAL A 75 -17.75 -15.07 20.03
N GLU A 76 -16.63 -15.20 20.72
CA GLU A 76 -16.33 -14.36 21.88
C GLU A 76 -15.54 -13.14 21.43
N SER A 77 -16.17 -11.97 21.51
CA SER A 77 -15.50 -10.70 21.21
C SER A 77 -14.52 -10.38 22.33
N THR A 78 -13.25 -10.22 21.98
CA THR A 78 -12.19 -10.02 22.98
C THR A 78 -12.10 -8.56 23.44
N ALA A 79 -12.66 -7.62 22.67
CA ALA A 79 -12.71 -6.18 22.95
C ALA A 79 -13.64 -5.45 21.97
N PRO A 80 -14.17 -4.26 22.31
CA PRO A 80 -14.86 -3.40 21.34
C PRO A 80 -13.95 -3.10 20.12
N PRO A 81 -14.52 -2.96 18.92
CA PRO A 81 -13.73 -2.72 17.72
C PRO A 81 -12.91 -1.44 17.86
N LYS A 82 -11.60 -1.54 17.59
CA LYS A 82 -10.71 -0.39 17.62
C LYS A 82 -10.97 0.47 16.40
N GLN A 83 -11.52 1.66 16.63
CA GLN A 83 -11.70 2.68 15.62
C GLN A 83 -10.46 3.57 15.54
N GLN A 84 -9.96 3.82 14.33
CA GLN A 84 -8.81 4.70 14.11
C GLN A 84 -8.89 5.42 12.76
N ASP A 85 -8.27 6.59 12.69
CA ASP A 85 -8.06 7.29 11.43
C ASP A 85 -6.78 6.78 10.76
N CYS A 86 -6.92 6.31 9.51
CA CYS A 86 -5.87 5.74 8.69
C CYS A 86 -5.56 6.64 7.50
N THR A 87 -4.27 6.75 7.15
CA THR A 87 -3.84 7.28 5.84
C THR A 87 -2.96 6.24 5.17
N GLU A 88 -3.41 5.75 4.04
CA GLU A 88 -2.77 4.65 3.31
C GLU A 88 -2.44 5.09 1.89
N TYR A 89 -1.34 4.56 1.36
CA TYR A 89 -0.89 4.83 0.00
C TYR A 89 -0.84 3.49 -0.72
N ILE A 90 -1.74 3.31 -1.68
CA ILE A 90 -1.92 2.07 -2.42
C ILE A 90 -1.43 2.26 -3.84
N VAL A 91 -0.69 1.28 -4.33
CA VAL A 91 -0.25 1.19 -5.72
C VAL A 91 -1.24 0.31 -6.48
N LEU A 92 -1.98 0.91 -7.41
CA LEU A 92 -2.80 0.19 -8.38
C LEU A 92 -1.95 -0.06 -9.61
N GLN A 93 -2.04 -1.26 -10.16
CA GLN A 93 -1.33 -1.64 -11.39
C GLN A 93 -2.30 -2.18 -12.41
N LYS A 94 -2.09 -1.78 -13.67
CA LYS A 94 -2.72 -2.34 -14.84
C LYS A 94 -1.64 -2.79 -15.81
N LEU A 95 -1.74 -4.04 -16.24
CA LEU A 95 -0.85 -4.63 -17.24
C LEU A 95 -1.51 -4.55 -18.62
N ARG A 96 -0.68 -4.40 -19.64
CA ARG A 96 -1.06 -4.60 -21.03
C ARG A 96 -0.14 -5.66 -21.62
N TRP A 97 -0.73 -6.62 -22.32
CA TRP A 97 -0.02 -7.67 -23.05
C TRP A 97 -0.48 -7.67 -24.50
N TYR A 98 0.46 -7.49 -25.44
CA TYR A 98 0.18 -7.53 -26.88
C TYR A 98 -1.04 -6.69 -27.30
N GLY A 99 -1.17 -5.48 -26.73
CA GLY A 99 -2.30 -4.58 -27.00
C GLY A 99 -3.55 -4.81 -26.14
N GLU A 100 -3.64 -5.95 -25.45
CA GLU A 100 -4.77 -6.28 -24.57
C GLU A 100 -4.53 -5.81 -23.14
N ASP A 101 -5.49 -5.05 -22.64
CA ASP A 101 -5.47 -4.48 -21.30
C ASP A 101 -6.07 -5.45 -20.28
N GLU A 102 -5.34 -5.77 -19.22
CA GLU A 102 -5.89 -6.47 -18.05
C GLU A 102 -6.65 -5.51 -17.11
N ASP A 103 -7.38 -6.07 -16.15
CA ASP A 103 -8.02 -5.31 -15.08
C ASP A 103 -7.01 -4.68 -14.11
N TRP A 104 -7.44 -3.58 -13.46
CA TRP A 104 -6.68 -2.98 -12.37
C TRP A 104 -6.61 -3.90 -11.16
N ARG A 105 -5.42 -4.01 -10.56
CA ARG A 105 -5.19 -4.78 -9.34
C ARG A 105 -4.43 -3.96 -8.31
N ILE A 106 -4.60 -4.32 -7.04
CA ILE A 106 -3.72 -3.82 -5.98
C ILE A 106 -2.37 -4.50 -6.15
N TRP A 107 -1.34 -3.73 -6.50
CA TRP A 107 0.03 -4.21 -6.58
C TRP A 107 0.71 -4.23 -5.21
N GLY A 108 0.44 -3.21 -4.39
CA GLY A 108 0.98 -3.13 -3.05
C GLY A 108 0.73 -1.79 -2.37
N HIS A 109 1.50 -1.53 -1.33
CA HIS A 109 1.48 -0.29 -0.57
C HIS A 109 2.76 0.51 -0.82
N ALA A 110 2.68 1.82 -0.71
CA ALA A 110 3.83 2.72 -0.76
C ALA A 110 4.06 3.38 0.60
N THR A 111 5.32 3.60 0.93
CA THR A 111 5.69 4.45 2.08
C THR A 111 5.80 5.90 1.61
N PRO A 112 5.23 6.88 2.33
CA PRO A 112 5.37 8.28 1.97
C PRO A 112 6.83 8.71 2.02
N THR A 113 7.29 9.41 0.97
CA THR A 113 8.59 10.08 0.97
C THR A 113 8.49 11.34 1.84
N THR A 114 9.37 11.43 2.83
CA THR A 114 9.51 12.60 3.71
C THR A 114 10.49 13.62 3.12
N VAL A 115 10.59 14.82 3.70
CA VAL A 115 11.55 15.83 3.23
C VAL A 115 12.98 15.37 3.50
N GLU A 116 13.18 14.66 4.61
CA GLU A 116 14.45 14.08 5.01
C GLU A 116 14.92 13.00 4.01
N ASP A 117 13.99 12.24 3.43
CA ASP A 117 14.32 11.26 2.40
C ASP A 117 14.91 11.91 1.14
N LEU A 118 14.59 13.17 0.84
CA LEU A 118 15.11 13.88 -0.34
C LEU A 118 16.62 14.15 -0.26
N ALA A 119 17.23 14.06 0.92
CA ALA A 119 18.67 14.12 1.07
C ALA A 119 19.38 12.85 0.55
N ASN A 120 18.63 11.78 0.27
CA ASN A 120 19.20 10.56 -0.31
C ASN A 120 19.71 10.82 -1.75
N PRO A 121 20.93 10.36 -2.11
CA PRO A 121 21.49 10.43 -3.46
C PRO A 121 20.56 9.95 -4.57
N MET A 122 19.62 9.05 -4.27
CA MET A 122 18.57 8.59 -5.19
C MET A 122 17.68 9.72 -5.72
N PHE A 123 17.55 10.84 -5.01
CA PHE A 123 16.72 11.98 -5.39
C PHE A 123 17.54 13.18 -5.91
N VAL A 124 18.88 13.12 -5.84
CA VAL A 124 19.76 14.19 -6.32
C VAL A 124 19.66 14.30 -7.85
N SER A 125 19.38 15.51 -8.35
CA SER A 125 19.32 15.79 -9.79
C SER A 125 20.71 15.81 -10.42
N GLY A 126 20.82 15.43 -11.70
CA GLY A 126 22.07 15.55 -12.47
C GLY A 126 23.02 14.34 -12.40
N LEU A 127 22.80 13.41 -11.46
CA LEU A 127 23.57 12.15 -11.43
C LEU A 127 22.99 11.11 -12.39
N THR A 128 23.87 10.47 -13.14
CA THR A 128 23.57 9.24 -13.90
C THR A 128 23.24 8.10 -12.93
N PHE A 129 22.59 7.03 -13.43
CA PHE A 129 22.24 5.88 -12.58
C PHE A 129 23.47 5.24 -11.92
N ALA A 130 24.59 5.13 -12.64
CA ALA A 130 25.83 4.56 -12.10
C ALA A 130 26.39 5.40 -10.93
N GLU A 131 26.43 6.73 -11.08
CA GLU A 131 26.88 7.64 -10.03
C GLU A 131 25.95 7.60 -8.80
N ARG A 132 24.63 7.50 -9.00
CA ARG A 132 23.67 7.32 -7.90
C ARG A 132 23.93 6.04 -7.11
N MET A 133 24.17 4.93 -7.81
CA MET A 133 24.43 3.63 -7.16
C MET A 133 25.74 3.64 -6.37
N ALA A 134 26.77 4.33 -6.88
CA ALA A 134 28.05 4.50 -6.18
C ALA A 134 27.87 5.34 -4.91
N ALA A 135 27.20 6.49 -4.99
CA ALA A 135 26.95 7.37 -3.85
C ALA A 135 26.09 6.70 -2.76
N MET A 136 25.10 5.89 -3.17
CA MET A 136 24.32 5.06 -2.24
C MET A 136 25.22 4.08 -1.48
N LYS A 137 26.09 3.35 -2.19
CA LYS A 137 27.00 2.38 -1.58
C LYS A 137 27.92 3.03 -0.53
N GLU A 138 28.52 4.17 -0.86
CA GLU A 138 29.38 4.93 0.05
C GLU A 138 28.63 5.39 1.31
N GLN A 139 27.39 5.88 1.16
CA GLN A 139 26.55 6.30 2.28
C GLN A 139 26.15 5.13 3.22
N PHE A 140 26.02 3.91 2.69
CA PHE A 140 25.77 2.71 3.50
C PHE A 140 27.04 2.19 4.18
N GLU A 141 28.20 2.29 3.53
CA GLU A 141 29.49 1.85 4.08
C GLU A 141 30.06 2.84 5.13
N GLY A 142 29.78 4.14 5.00
CA GLY A 142 30.19 5.18 5.94
C GLY A 142 29.34 5.31 7.22
N LYS A 143 28.26 4.52 7.35
CA LYS A 143 27.37 4.49 8.53
C LYS A 143 27.72 3.40 9.56
N LYS A 144 29.00 2.98 9.65
CA LYS A 144 29.50 2.12 10.72
C LYS A 144 29.89 2.91 11.97
#